data_AF-A0ABD3SXL0-F1
#
_entry.id   AF-A0ABD3SXL0-F1
#
_cell.length_a   1.000
_cell.length_b   1.000
_cell.length_c   1.000
_cell.angle_alpha   90.00
_cell.angle_beta   90.00
_cell.angle_gamma   90.00
#
_symmetry.space_group_name_H-M   'P 1'
#
loop_
_entity.id
_entity.type
_entity.pdbx_description
1 polymer ?
#
loop_
_entity_poly.entity_id
_entity_poly.type
_entity_poly.pdbx_seq_one_letter_code
_entity_poly.pdbx_strand_id
1 'polypeptide(L)'
;MAEDKYNRKNPAVKRILQEVKEMQSNPTDDFMSLPLEENIFEWQFAIRGPRDSEFEGGIYHGRIQLPADYPFKPPSFMLLTPNGRFETQTKICLSISNHHPEHWQPSWSVRTALVALIAFMPTSPNGALGSLDYTKEERRALAIKSRETAPTFGSSERQNLINEIHEYMLSTTPPVPQGDNASEVETDNRVSQQSPPQNDIEEATETVQPPPEDERDIVEEPNETPLRANADQVSQSVPAVQQQQQQLLVNSETRVPKPADDRLFTWAAFGLTIAILVLLLKKFLKANRYDAVFMNES
;
A
#
# COMPACT_ATOMS: atom_id res chain seq x y z
N MET A 1 18.90 -36.89 0.38
CA MET A 1 17.48 -36.96 0.77
C MET A 1 17.04 -35.57 1.18
N ALA A 2 16.12 -34.93 0.45
CA ALA A 2 15.67 -33.56 0.72
C ALA A 2 14.55 -33.47 1.79
N GLU A 3 14.22 -34.61 2.41
CA GLU A 3 13.10 -34.73 3.34
C GLU A 3 13.44 -34.25 4.77
N ASP A 4 14.72 -34.17 5.14
CA ASP A 4 15.15 -33.83 6.50
C ASP A 4 15.35 -32.32 6.78
N LYS A 5 15.29 -31.46 5.76
CA LYS A 5 15.62 -30.02 5.93
C LYS A 5 14.55 -29.22 6.68
N TYR A 6 13.28 -29.67 6.66
CA TYR A 6 12.16 -28.89 7.20
C TYR A 6 11.20 -29.74 8.04
N ASN A 7 10.68 -29.18 9.15
CA ASN A 7 9.65 -29.83 9.94
C ASN A 7 8.30 -29.85 9.21
N ARG A 8 8.08 -30.88 8.38
CA ARG A 8 6.84 -31.09 7.63
C ARG A 8 5.61 -31.31 8.50
N LYS A 9 5.73 -31.48 9.83
CA LYS A 9 4.55 -31.55 10.72
C LYS A 9 3.96 -30.17 11.01
N ASN A 10 4.75 -29.10 10.87
CA ASN A 10 4.26 -27.74 11.05
C ASN A 10 3.36 -27.33 9.86
N PRO A 11 2.10 -26.91 10.11
CA PRO A 11 1.18 -26.50 9.05
C PRO A 11 1.68 -25.31 8.23
N ALA A 12 2.38 -24.34 8.84
CA ALA A 12 2.97 -23.21 8.14
C ALA A 12 4.02 -23.68 7.13
N VAL A 13 4.91 -24.59 7.56
CA VAL A 13 5.93 -25.19 6.68
C VAL A 13 5.29 -25.95 5.52
N LYS A 14 4.23 -26.74 5.78
CA LYS A 14 3.48 -27.42 4.70
C LYS A 14 2.92 -26.41 3.70
N ARG A 15 2.31 -25.32 4.20
CA ARG A 15 1.72 -24.27 3.36
C ARG A 15 2.78 -23.58 2.51
N ILE A 16 3.88 -23.14 3.11
CA ILE A 16 4.99 -22.48 2.41
C ILE A 16 5.54 -23.35 1.29
N LEU A 17 5.83 -24.63 1.58
CA LEU A 17 6.40 -25.53 0.57
C LEU A 17 5.41 -25.86 -0.56
N GLN A 18 4.10 -25.85 -0.27
CA GLN A 18 3.07 -25.97 -1.29
C GLN A 18 3.03 -24.73 -2.20
N GLU A 19 3.14 -23.52 -1.64
CA GLU A 19 3.19 -22.29 -2.42
C GLU A 19 4.47 -22.17 -3.25
N VAL A 20 5.62 -22.59 -2.73
CA VAL A 20 6.86 -22.67 -3.52
C VAL A 20 6.67 -23.55 -4.75
N LYS A 21 6.05 -24.72 -4.57
CA LYS A 21 5.75 -25.63 -5.69
C LYS A 21 4.75 -25.01 -6.69
N GLU A 22 3.73 -24.30 -6.20
CA GLU A 22 2.78 -23.58 -7.05
C GLU A 22 3.46 -22.47 -7.86
N MET A 23 4.36 -21.71 -7.23
CA MET A 23 5.14 -20.65 -7.87
C MET A 23 6.02 -21.21 -9.00
N GLN A 24 6.71 -22.32 -8.75
CA GLN A 24 7.57 -22.99 -9.73
C GLN A 24 6.80 -23.64 -10.89
N SER A 25 5.61 -24.19 -10.62
CA SER A 25 4.80 -24.88 -11.64
C SER A 25 3.98 -23.94 -12.51
N ASN A 26 3.79 -22.69 -12.11
CA ASN A 26 3.03 -21.68 -12.85
C ASN A 26 3.77 -20.33 -12.86
N PRO A 27 4.90 -20.22 -13.58
CA PRO A 27 5.65 -18.98 -13.65
C PRO A 27 4.83 -17.85 -14.30
N THR A 28 5.20 -16.61 -14.01
CA THR A 28 4.62 -15.40 -14.62
C THR A 28 5.74 -14.40 -14.92
N ASP A 29 5.49 -13.49 -15.86
CA ASP A 29 6.41 -12.40 -16.21
C ASP A 29 6.22 -11.16 -15.31
N ASP A 30 5.15 -11.14 -14.50
CA ASP A 30 4.83 -9.99 -13.66
C ASP A 30 5.72 -9.91 -12.41
N PHE A 31 6.25 -11.04 -11.95
CA PHE A 31 7.14 -11.10 -10.80
C PHE A 31 7.91 -12.42 -10.76
N MET A 32 9.02 -12.42 -10.02
CA MET A 32 9.70 -13.63 -9.56
C MET A 32 9.88 -13.54 -8.05
N SER A 33 9.73 -14.68 -7.35
CA SER A 33 9.98 -14.74 -5.92
C SER A 33 10.47 -16.11 -5.50
N LEU A 34 11.48 -16.12 -4.63
CA LEU A 34 12.14 -17.32 -4.15
C LEU A 34 12.35 -17.23 -2.62
N PRO A 35 12.08 -18.31 -1.86
CA PRO A 35 12.43 -18.37 -0.44
C PRO A 35 13.95 -18.46 -0.26
N LEU A 36 14.46 -18.00 0.86
CA LEU A 36 15.83 -18.29 1.25
C LEU A 36 15.98 -19.77 1.61
N GLU A 37 17.13 -20.33 1.27
CA GLU A 37 17.44 -21.71 1.61
C GLU A 37 17.58 -21.95 3.11
N GLU A 38 18.20 -21.00 3.81
CA GLU A 38 18.43 -20.99 5.26
C GLU A 38 17.13 -20.80 6.06
N ASN A 39 16.19 -20.01 5.52
CA ASN A 39 14.95 -19.65 6.19
C ASN A 39 13.80 -19.46 5.19
N ILE A 40 12.97 -20.49 5.02
CA ILE A 40 11.82 -20.46 4.10
C ILE A 40 10.69 -19.51 4.52
N PHE A 41 10.78 -18.88 5.70
CA PHE A 41 9.87 -17.82 6.11
C PHE A 41 10.30 -16.45 5.58
N GLU A 42 11.48 -16.35 4.97
CA GLU A 42 11.95 -15.15 4.29
C GLU A 42 12.10 -15.40 2.81
N TRP A 43 11.55 -14.49 2.00
CA TRP A 43 11.58 -14.59 0.54
C TRP A 43 12.19 -13.33 -0.05
N GLN A 44 12.93 -13.48 -1.14
CA GLN A 44 13.27 -12.39 -2.05
C GLN A 44 12.25 -12.36 -3.18
N PHE A 45 11.95 -11.17 -3.68
CA PHE A 45 11.11 -11.01 -4.86
C PHE A 45 11.56 -9.83 -5.69
N ALA A 46 11.18 -9.83 -6.95
CA ALA A 46 11.11 -8.64 -7.77
C ALA A 46 9.79 -8.62 -8.54
N ILE A 47 9.18 -7.44 -8.64
CA ILE A 47 7.99 -7.21 -9.44
C ILE A 47 8.31 -6.34 -10.64
N ARG A 48 7.63 -6.61 -11.75
CA ARG A 48 7.59 -5.72 -12.89
C ARG A 48 6.69 -4.52 -12.55
N GLY A 49 7.14 -3.33 -12.91
CA GLY A 49 6.32 -2.12 -12.79
C GLY A 49 5.02 -2.23 -13.60
N PRO A 50 3.87 -1.83 -13.01
CA PRO A 50 2.58 -1.85 -13.70
C PRO A 50 2.63 -1.10 -15.04
N ARG A 51 1.99 -1.69 -16.06
CA ARG A 51 1.83 -1.03 -17.36
C ARG A 51 0.96 0.22 -17.23
N ASP A 52 1.11 1.15 -18.16
CA ASP A 52 0.36 2.39 -18.23
C ASP A 52 0.53 3.26 -16.97
N SER A 53 1.70 3.17 -16.32
CA SER A 53 2.04 3.92 -15.10
C SER A 53 3.46 4.47 -15.16
N GLU A 54 3.81 5.38 -14.26
CA GLU A 54 5.16 5.91 -14.12
C GLU A 54 6.20 4.88 -13.65
N PHE A 55 5.76 3.67 -13.29
CA PHE A 55 6.61 2.55 -12.91
C PHE A 55 6.90 1.60 -14.08
N GLU A 56 6.23 1.75 -15.21
CA GLU A 56 6.28 0.79 -16.31
C GLU A 56 7.70 0.50 -16.78
N GLY A 57 8.01 -0.79 -16.93
CA GLY A 57 9.32 -1.29 -17.37
C GLY A 57 10.39 -1.32 -16.27
N GLY A 58 10.11 -0.77 -15.08
CA GLY A 58 10.97 -0.89 -13.91
C GLY A 58 10.95 -2.29 -13.28
N ILE A 59 12.02 -2.63 -12.56
CA ILE A 59 12.22 -3.90 -11.84
C ILE A 59 12.42 -3.59 -10.35
N TYR A 60 11.40 -3.88 -9.55
CA TYR A 60 11.38 -3.47 -8.14
C TYR A 60 11.59 -4.67 -7.22
N HIS A 61 12.79 -4.75 -6.66
CA HIS A 61 13.18 -5.79 -5.71
C HIS A 61 12.65 -5.50 -4.32
N GLY A 62 12.35 -6.56 -3.58
CA GLY A 62 11.86 -6.50 -2.22
C GLY A 62 12.03 -7.83 -1.49
N ARG A 63 11.59 -7.83 -0.23
CA ARG A 63 11.57 -9.02 0.61
C ARG A 63 10.22 -9.24 1.26
N ILE A 64 9.89 -10.51 1.47
CA ILE A 64 8.69 -10.97 2.18
C ILE A 64 9.13 -11.63 3.47
N GLN A 65 8.49 -11.26 4.58
CA GLN A 65 8.65 -11.94 5.86
C GLN A 65 7.32 -12.59 6.24
N LEU A 66 7.33 -13.92 6.30
CA LEU A 66 6.20 -14.74 6.74
C LEU A 66 6.26 -14.92 8.26
N PRO A 67 5.16 -14.69 8.99
CA PRO A 67 5.12 -14.99 10.43
C PRO A 67 5.12 -16.50 10.69
N ALA A 68 5.50 -16.91 11.90
CA ALA A 68 5.45 -18.32 12.32
C ALA A 68 4.05 -18.93 12.19
N ASP A 69 3.02 -18.09 12.34
CA ASP A 69 1.60 -18.47 12.32
C ASP A 69 1.00 -18.39 10.90
N TYR A 70 1.81 -18.21 9.86
CA TYR A 70 1.36 -18.17 8.47
C TYR A 70 0.64 -19.49 8.08
N PRO A 71 -0.50 -19.47 7.37
CA PRO A 71 -1.16 -18.31 6.74
C PRO A 71 -2.26 -17.67 7.60
N PHE A 72 -2.33 -17.94 8.92
CA PHE A 72 -3.35 -17.31 9.77
C PHE A 72 -3.04 -15.85 10.09
N LYS A 73 -1.77 -15.47 9.98
CA LYS A 73 -1.33 -14.07 9.98
C LYS A 73 -0.74 -13.69 8.62
N PRO A 74 -0.96 -12.44 8.17
CA PRO A 74 -0.47 -11.97 6.88
C PRO A 74 1.06 -11.82 6.82
N PRO A 75 1.65 -11.84 5.61
CA PRO A 75 3.04 -11.50 5.39
C PRO A 75 3.32 -9.99 5.59
N SER A 76 4.60 -9.65 5.78
CA SER A 76 5.12 -8.28 5.71
C SER A 76 5.98 -8.10 4.45
N PHE A 77 5.80 -6.97 3.76
CA PHE A 77 6.55 -6.62 2.56
C PHE A 77 7.42 -5.38 2.80
N MET A 78 8.61 -5.38 2.20
CA MET A 78 9.52 -4.23 2.15
C MET A 78 10.15 -4.17 0.76
N LEU A 79 10.18 -3.00 0.14
CA LEU A 79 10.93 -2.80 -1.10
C LEU A 79 12.38 -2.43 -0.80
N LEU A 80 13.28 -2.88 -1.67
CA LEU A 80 14.72 -2.60 -1.62
C LEU A 80 15.11 -1.62 -2.73
N THR A 81 14.45 -1.69 -3.88
CA THR A 81 14.68 -0.76 -5.00
C THR A 81 14.01 0.60 -4.72
N PRO A 82 14.75 1.72 -4.79
CA PRO A 82 14.16 3.05 -4.77
C PRO A 82 13.16 3.24 -5.91
N ASN A 83 11.96 3.69 -5.56
CA ASN A 83 10.82 3.71 -6.50
C ASN A 83 9.98 5.00 -6.42
N GLY A 84 10.22 5.89 -5.46
CA GLY A 84 9.50 7.17 -5.33
C GLY A 84 8.04 7.05 -4.87
N ARG A 85 7.61 5.84 -4.48
CA ARG A 85 6.27 5.50 -4.00
C ARG A 85 6.28 5.00 -2.55
N PHE A 86 7.23 4.12 -2.24
CA PHE A 86 7.43 3.53 -0.92
C PHE A 86 8.86 3.76 -0.48
N GLU A 87 9.02 4.14 0.78
CA GLU A 87 10.32 4.19 1.41
C GLU A 87 10.93 2.79 1.51
N THR A 88 12.18 2.67 1.07
CA THR A 88 12.88 1.39 1.04
C THR A 88 13.12 0.86 2.46
N GLN A 89 13.11 -0.46 2.61
CA GLN A 89 13.29 -1.18 3.88
C GLN A 89 12.25 -0.85 4.96
N THR A 90 11.20 -0.12 4.63
CA THR A 90 10.05 0.16 5.49
C THR A 90 8.91 -0.80 5.17
N LYS A 91 8.21 -1.28 6.21
CA LYS A 91 7.08 -2.20 6.05
C LYS A 91 5.95 -1.49 5.30
N ILE A 92 5.47 -2.10 4.22
CA ILE A 92 4.37 -1.56 3.42
C ILE A 92 3.03 -1.93 4.07
N CYS A 93 2.21 -0.91 4.32
CA CYS A 93 0.84 -1.05 4.79
C CYS A 93 -0.09 -1.26 3.59
N LEU A 94 -0.52 -2.49 3.37
CA LEU A 94 -1.55 -2.86 2.40
C LEU A 94 -2.76 -3.35 3.19
N SER A 95 -3.97 -3.24 2.64
CA SER A 95 -5.16 -3.91 3.20
C SER A 95 -4.97 -5.44 3.32
N ILE A 96 -3.98 -5.99 2.62
CA ILE A 96 -3.62 -7.41 2.64
C ILE A 96 -2.32 -7.71 3.42
N SER A 97 -1.70 -6.72 4.06
CA SER A 97 -0.47 -6.91 4.85
C SER A 97 -0.76 -6.91 6.35
N ASN A 98 0.26 -7.20 7.17
CA ASN A 98 0.17 -7.20 8.64
C ASN A 98 -0.29 -5.90 9.29
N HIS A 99 -0.51 -4.84 8.52
CA HIS A 99 -1.11 -3.61 9.02
C HIS A 99 -2.64 -3.71 9.17
N HIS A 100 -3.30 -4.59 8.39
CA HIS A 100 -4.75 -4.84 8.40
C HIS A 100 -5.07 -6.34 8.54
N PRO A 101 -4.69 -6.97 9.67
CA PRO A 101 -4.88 -8.41 9.88
C PRO A 101 -6.35 -8.85 9.78
N GLU A 102 -7.30 -7.96 10.01
CA GLU A 102 -8.76 -8.18 9.88
C GLU A 102 -9.21 -8.45 8.43
N HIS A 103 -8.46 -7.95 7.45
CA HIS A 103 -8.79 -8.09 6.04
C HIS A 103 -8.05 -9.26 5.38
N TRP A 104 -6.99 -9.77 6.01
CA TRP A 104 -6.24 -10.92 5.54
C TRP A 104 -7.09 -12.19 5.57
N GLN A 105 -7.11 -12.92 4.45
CA GLN A 105 -7.73 -14.24 4.36
C GLN A 105 -6.64 -15.31 4.27
N PRO A 106 -6.62 -16.34 5.16
CA PRO A 106 -5.64 -17.43 5.10
C PRO A 106 -5.66 -18.25 3.80
N SER A 107 -6.68 -18.08 2.96
CA SER A 107 -6.76 -18.63 1.61
C SER A 107 -5.87 -17.90 0.61
N TRP A 108 -5.50 -16.63 0.86
CA TRP A 108 -4.57 -15.88 0.00
C TRP A 108 -3.13 -16.38 0.16
N SER A 109 -2.41 -16.42 -0.95
CA SER A 109 -1.02 -16.88 -1.03
C SER A 109 -0.04 -15.72 -1.22
N VAL A 110 1.26 -16.01 -1.15
CA VAL A 110 2.33 -15.08 -1.56
C VAL A 110 2.09 -14.56 -2.98
N ARG A 111 1.66 -15.42 -3.92
CA ARG A 111 1.28 -15.02 -5.29
C ARG A 111 0.19 -13.95 -5.27
N THR A 112 -0.93 -14.21 -4.59
CA THR A 112 -2.05 -13.26 -4.51
C THR A 112 -1.58 -11.92 -3.93
N ALA A 113 -0.72 -11.97 -2.91
CA ALA A 113 -0.21 -10.78 -2.26
C ALA A 113 0.74 -9.96 -3.16
N LEU A 114 1.58 -10.61 -3.97
CA LEU A 114 2.44 -9.93 -4.97
C LEU A 114 1.61 -9.26 -6.06
N VAL A 115 0.57 -9.93 -6.57
CA VAL A 115 -0.37 -9.34 -7.56
C VAL A 115 -1.03 -8.08 -6.99
N ALA A 116 -1.49 -8.14 -5.73
CA ALA A 116 -2.07 -6.99 -5.07
C ALA A 116 -1.05 -5.86 -4.83
N LEU A 117 0.21 -6.16 -4.50
CA LEU A 117 1.27 -5.16 -4.39
C LEU A 117 1.51 -4.44 -5.73
N ILE A 118 1.54 -5.18 -6.84
CA ILE A 118 1.65 -4.60 -8.20
C ILE A 118 0.47 -3.67 -8.47
N ALA A 119 -0.77 -4.15 -8.25
CA ALA A 119 -1.98 -3.35 -8.47
C ALA A 119 -2.06 -2.10 -7.56
N PHE A 120 -1.43 -2.14 -6.39
CA PHE A 120 -1.41 -1.03 -5.45
C PHE A 120 -0.33 0.02 -5.76
N MET A 121 0.72 -0.35 -6.49
CA MET A 121 1.85 0.52 -6.79
C MET A 121 1.48 1.86 -7.48
N PRO A 122 0.56 1.92 -8.47
CA PRO A 122 0.19 3.18 -9.15
C PRO A 122 -0.86 4.01 -8.41
N THR A 123 -1.25 3.61 -7.20
CA THR A 123 -2.25 4.36 -6.41
C THR A 123 -1.63 5.60 -5.74
N SER A 124 -2.48 6.56 -5.37
CA SER A 124 -2.06 7.76 -4.63
C SER A 124 -1.51 7.42 -3.23
N PRO A 125 -0.47 8.14 -2.72
CA PRO A 125 0.11 7.91 -1.38
C PRO A 125 -0.85 8.14 -0.24
N ASN A 126 -1.78 9.08 -0.41
CA ASN A 126 -2.77 9.43 0.60
C ASN A 126 -2.13 9.71 1.99
N GLY A 127 -0.85 10.12 2.03
CA GLY A 127 -0.11 10.39 3.26
C GLY A 127 0.11 9.17 4.17
N ALA A 128 0.00 7.93 3.65
CA ALA A 128 0.22 6.73 4.45
C ALA A 128 1.67 6.63 4.97
N LEU A 129 1.85 5.98 6.12
CA LEU A 129 3.18 5.78 6.72
C LEU A 129 4.11 5.03 5.74
N GLY A 130 5.30 5.60 5.48
CA GLY A 130 6.27 5.05 4.54
C GLY A 130 5.94 5.28 3.06
N SER A 131 4.93 6.10 2.76
CA SER A 131 4.66 6.54 1.38
C SER A 131 5.53 7.74 1.00
N LEU A 132 5.95 7.78 -0.26
CA LEU A 132 6.71 8.87 -0.88
C LEU A 132 5.87 9.48 -2.02
N ASP A 133 5.99 10.79 -2.22
CA ASP A 133 5.23 11.52 -3.23
C ASP A 133 6.13 12.21 -4.26
N TYR A 134 6.93 11.40 -4.95
CA TYR A 134 7.78 11.88 -6.03
C TYR A 134 6.94 12.18 -7.27
N THR A 135 7.42 13.09 -8.10
CA THR A 135 6.81 13.39 -9.40
C THR A 135 6.82 12.17 -10.32
N LYS A 136 5.96 12.17 -11.34
CA LYS A 136 5.90 11.06 -12.32
C LYS A 136 7.23 10.93 -13.09
N GLU A 137 7.89 12.05 -13.35
CA GLU A 137 9.16 12.14 -14.04
C GLU A 137 10.29 11.51 -13.21
N GLU A 138 10.35 11.81 -11.92
CA GLU A 138 11.30 11.18 -11.00
C GLU A 138 11.06 9.68 -10.85
N ARG A 139 9.79 9.25 -10.76
CA ARG A 139 9.43 7.82 -10.70
C ARG A 139 9.84 7.07 -11.97
N ARG A 140 9.68 7.68 -13.15
CA ARG A 140 10.16 7.12 -14.43
C ARG A 140 11.69 7.03 -14.47
N ALA A 141 12.40 8.03 -13.99
CA ALA A 141 13.86 7.98 -13.88
C ALA A 141 14.32 6.84 -12.96
N LEU A 142 13.62 6.62 -11.84
CA LEU A 142 13.86 5.47 -10.96
C LEU A 142 13.51 4.13 -11.62
N ALA A 143 12.46 4.07 -12.45
CA ALA A 143 12.13 2.88 -13.23
C ALA A 143 13.28 2.51 -14.18
N ILE A 144 13.88 3.47 -14.87
CA ILE A 144 15.06 3.24 -15.73
C ILE A 144 16.23 2.73 -14.90
N LYS A 145 16.57 3.45 -13.81
CA LYS A 145 17.69 3.12 -12.92
C LYS A 145 17.55 1.73 -12.29
N SER A 146 16.33 1.31 -11.99
CA SER A 146 16.06 0.02 -11.36
C SER A 146 16.52 -1.19 -12.19
N ARG A 147 16.77 -1.00 -13.48
CA ARG A 147 17.22 -2.04 -14.42
C ARG A 147 18.74 -2.14 -14.52
N GLU A 148 19.48 -1.15 -14.05
CA GLU A 148 20.94 -1.09 -14.23
C GLU A 148 21.65 -2.11 -13.35
N THR A 149 21.26 -2.18 -12.07
CA THR A 149 21.84 -3.11 -11.11
C THR A 149 20.80 -3.56 -10.09
N ALA A 150 20.93 -4.80 -9.62
CA ALA A 150 20.17 -5.30 -8.48
C ALA A 150 20.61 -4.59 -7.20
N PRO A 151 19.71 -4.38 -6.22
CA PRO A 151 20.10 -3.77 -4.95
C PRO A 151 21.03 -4.68 -4.14
N THR A 152 21.96 -4.08 -3.41
CA THR A 152 22.82 -4.80 -2.48
C THR A 152 22.13 -4.95 -1.12
N PHE A 153 21.87 -6.18 -0.66
CA PHE A 153 21.19 -6.41 0.60
C PHE A 153 21.47 -7.78 1.24
N GLY A 154 21.85 -7.77 2.52
CA GLY A 154 21.97 -8.96 3.36
C GLY A 154 23.23 -9.80 3.15
N SER A 155 23.11 -11.11 3.40
CA SER A 155 24.19 -12.10 3.27
C SER A 155 24.55 -12.39 1.81
N SER A 156 25.70 -13.02 1.56
CA SER A 156 26.11 -13.42 0.21
C SER A 156 25.10 -14.37 -0.46
N GLU A 157 24.51 -15.29 0.29
CA GLU A 157 23.47 -16.19 -0.22
C GLU A 157 22.22 -15.42 -0.67
N ARG A 158 21.78 -14.46 0.15
CA ARG A 158 20.67 -13.57 -0.21
C ARG A 158 21.00 -12.73 -1.42
N GLN A 159 22.21 -12.19 -1.50
CA GLN A 159 22.64 -11.40 -2.65
C GLN A 159 22.64 -12.22 -3.94
N ASN A 160 23.10 -13.47 -3.89
CA ASN A 160 23.05 -14.38 -5.04
C ASN A 160 21.61 -14.59 -5.53
N LEU A 161 20.67 -14.77 -4.59
CA LEU A 161 19.25 -14.92 -4.92
C LEU A 161 18.65 -13.63 -5.53
N ILE A 162 19.02 -12.46 -4.99
CA ILE A 162 18.61 -11.16 -5.54
C ILE A 162 19.13 -11.00 -6.98
N ASN A 163 20.39 -11.36 -7.23
CA ASN A 163 21.00 -11.28 -8.55
C ASN A 163 20.33 -12.26 -9.53
N GLU A 164 20.07 -13.50 -9.12
CA GLU A 164 19.34 -14.49 -9.94
C GLU A 164 17.96 -13.97 -10.35
N ILE A 165 17.20 -13.44 -9.38
CA ILE A 165 15.89 -12.83 -9.63
C ILE A 165 16.03 -11.64 -10.60
N HIS A 166 17.06 -10.81 -10.44
CA HIS A 166 17.26 -9.64 -11.29
C HIS A 166 17.51 -10.03 -12.76
N GLU A 167 18.40 -10.99 -13.00
CA GLU A 167 18.70 -11.50 -14.34
C GLU A 167 17.46 -12.10 -15.02
N TYR A 168 16.67 -12.90 -14.27
CA TYR A 168 15.41 -13.42 -14.78
C TYR A 168 14.45 -12.29 -15.16
N MET A 169 14.24 -11.31 -14.27
CA MET A 169 13.32 -10.21 -14.52
C MET A 169 13.78 -9.34 -15.71
N LEU A 170 15.08 -9.13 -15.89
CA LEU A 170 15.63 -8.44 -17.06
C LEU A 170 15.30 -9.18 -18.36
N SER A 171 15.35 -10.50 -18.34
CA SER A 171 15.06 -11.33 -19.53
C SER A 171 13.59 -11.31 -19.96
N THR A 172 12.66 -11.07 -19.02
CA THR A 172 11.21 -11.11 -19.26
C THR A 172 10.53 -9.74 -19.28
N THR A 173 11.16 -8.72 -18.67
CA THR A 173 10.58 -7.37 -18.54
C THR A 173 11.00 -6.46 -19.69
N PRO A 174 10.06 -6.03 -20.56
CA PRO A 174 10.31 -5.02 -21.59
C PRO A 174 10.93 -3.74 -21.01
N PRO A 175 11.75 -3.02 -21.80
CA PRO A 175 12.35 -1.77 -21.37
C PRO A 175 11.28 -0.72 -21.05
N VAL A 176 11.67 0.27 -20.24
CA VAL A 176 10.84 1.44 -19.97
C VAL A 176 10.51 2.15 -21.30
N PRO A 177 9.23 2.43 -21.59
CA PRO A 177 8.85 3.16 -22.79
C PRO A 177 9.54 4.52 -22.83
N GLN A 178 10.28 4.80 -23.91
CA GLN A 178 10.79 6.15 -24.15
C GLN A 178 9.63 7.02 -24.63
N GLY A 179 9.37 8.12 -23.93
CA GLY A 179 8.45 9.13 -24.44
C GLY A 179 9.10 9.84 -25.62
N ASP A 180 8.45 9.85 -26.79
CA ASP A 180 8.83 10.74 -27.89
C ASP A 180 8.66 12.19 -27.41
N ASN A 181 9.72 12.81 -26.89
CA ASN A 181 9.99 14.26 -26.83
C ASN A 181 11.20 14.53 -25.94
N ALA A 182 12.38 14.53 -26.54
CA ALA A 182 13.47 15.41 -26.12
C ALA A 182 13.83 16.23 -27.36
N SER A 183 13.22 17.40 -27.50
CA SER A 183 13.71 18.42 -28.42
C SER A 183 15.19 18.66 -28.11
N GLU A 184 16.02 18.51 -29.12
CA GLU A 184 17.41 18.94 -29.14
C GLU A 184 17.46 20.41 -28.69
N VAL A 185 17.98 20.65 -27.48
CA VAL A 185 18.44 21.97 -27.11
C VAL A 185 19.78 22.14 -27.81
N GLU A 186 19.74 22.70 -29.03
CA GLU A 186 20.90 23.34 -29.64
C GLU A 186 21.33 24.49 -28.72
N THR A 187 22.32 24.25 -27.87
CA THR A 187 23.07 25.33 -27.21
C THR A 187 24.07 25.91 -28.20
N ASP A 188 23.61 26.90 -28.94
CA ASP A 188 24.47 27.75 -29.77
C ASP A 188 25.33 28.63 -28.86
N ASN A 189 26.65 28.45 -28.98
CA ASN A 189 27.68 29.17 -28.24
C ASN A 189 27.79 30.61 -28.76
N ARG A 190 27.52 31.60 -27.91
CA ARG A 190 28.11 32.93 -28.11
C ARG A 190 28.64 33.54 -26.82
N VAL A 191 29.96 33.42 -26.68
CA VAL A 191 30.82 34.16 -25.76
C VAL A 191 30.78 35.65 -26.11
N SER A 192 30.58 36.50 -25.11
CA SER A 192 31.13 37.87 -25.10
C SER A 192 31.42 38.29 -23.67
N GLN A 193 32.70 38.53 -23.43
CA GLN A 193 33.27 39.08 -22.21
C GLN A 193 33.01 40.59 -22.16
N GLN A 194 32.76 41.15 -20.97
CA GLN A 194 33.41 42.40 -20.51
C GLN A 194 33.12 42.67 -19.02
N SER A 195 34.15 43.23 -18.38
CA SER A 195 34.45 43.31 -16.94
C SER A 195 33.78 44.51 -16.21
N PRO A 196 33.92 44.64 -14.86
CA PRO A 196 33.17 45.59 -14.02
C PRO A 196 33.97 46.87 -13.66
N PRO A 197 33.30 47.90 -13.08
CA PRO A 197 33.86 48.67 -11.95
C PRO A 197 32.78 48.96 -10.86
N GLN A 198 33.02 48.72 -9.56
CA GLN A 198 33.72 49.50 -8.51
C GLN A 198 32.94 50.68 -7.87
N ASN A 199 32.68 50.50 -6.56
CA ASN A 199 32.62 51.40 -5.37
C ASN A 199 31.96 52.81 -5.41
N ASP A 200 31.12 53.12 -4.41
CA ASP A 200 31.50 53.95 -3.24
C ASP A 200 30.36 54.05 -2.20
N ILE A 201 30.77 54.27 -0.94
CA ILE A 201 29.98 54.42 0.30
C ILE A 201 29.68 55.90 0.52
N GLU A 202 28.47 56.28 0.99
CA GLU A 202 28.32 57.32 2.03
C GLU A 202 26.91 57.39 2.65
N GLU A 203 26.92 57.81 3.91
CA GLU A 203 25.91 57.80 4.97
C GLU A 203 25.31 59.20 5.15
N ALA A 204 23.99 59.30 5.41
CA ALA A 204 23.39 60.28 6.35
C ALA A 204 21.85 60.20 6.39
N THR A 205 21.34 59.84 7.57
CA THR A 205 20.16 60.37 8.31
C THR A 205 19.09 61.19 7.58
N GLU A 206 17.82 60.78 7.69
CA GLU A 206 16.81 61.51 8.48
C GLU A 206 15.55 60.66 8.79
N THR A 207 15.10 60.81 10.02
CA THR A 207 13.95 60.24 10.75
C THR A 207 12.57 60.52 10.14
N VAL A 208 11.59 59.61 10.36
CA VAL A 208 10.26 59.84 10.96
C VAL A 208 9.51 58.49 11.08
N GLN A 209 9.14 58.12 12.32
CA GLN A 209 8.16 57.08 12.71
C GLN A 209 6.96 57.80 13.41
N PRO A 210 5.94 57.12 13.98
CA PRO A 210 4.89 56.27 13.38
C PRO A 210 3.47 56.77 13.89
N PRO A 211 2.37 55.99 13.96
CA PRO A 211 0.98 56.48 14.14
C PRO A 211 0.59 56.71 15.62
N PRO A 212 -0.56 57.36 15.90
CA PRO A 212 -0.93 57.73 17.27
C PRO A 212 -1.60 56.59 18.06
N GLU A 213 -1.22 56.53 19.32
CA GLU A 213 -1.91 55.86 20.43
C GLU A 213 -2.99 56.78 21.04
N ASP A 214 -3.95 56.22 21.76
CA ASP A 214 -4.68 56.94 22.80
C ASP A 214 -4.66 56.08 24.08
N GLU A 215 -4.14 56.70 25.14
CA GLU A 215 -3.72 56.13 26.41
C GLU A 215 -4.82 56.22 27.50
N ARG A 216 -4.68 55.36 28.53
CA ARG A 216 -4.50 55.69 29.97
C ARG A 216 -5.31 54.77 30.91
N ASP A 217 -4.90 54.38 32.12
CA ASP A 217 -3.61 54.20 32.82
C ASP A 217 -3.93 53.68 34.27
N ILE A 218 -2.93 53.17 35.01
CA ILE A 218 -2.80 53.08 36.50
C ILE A 218 -3.47 51.88 37.24
N VAL A 219 -2.89 51.11 38.20
CA VAL A 219 -1.52 50.76 38.70
C VAL A 219 -1.68 49.85 39.97
N GLU A 220 -0.64 49.07 40.30
CA GLU A 220 -0.27 48.37 41.58
C GLU A 220 -0.82 46.99 42.03
N GLU A 221 0.14 46.12 42.37
CA GLU A 221 0.13 44.99 43.33
C GLU A 221 1.10 45.38 44.48
N PRO A 222 0.99 44.91 45.76
CA PRO A 222 1.42 43.54 46.13
C PRO A 222 0.77 42.87 47.39
N ASN A 223 0.73 41.53 47.35
CA ASN A 223 0.98 40.50 48.39
C ASN A 223 0.82 40.79 49.91
N GLU A 224 0.02 39.97 50.64
CA GLU A 224 0.30 39.47 52.03
C GLU A 224 -0.55 38.20 52.37
N THR A 225 0.06 37.22 53.05
CA THR A 225 -0.55 36.03 53.72
C THR A 225 -0.54 36.28 55.25
N PRO A 226 -1.35 35.62 56.16
CA PRO A 226 -0.91 34.31 56.71
C PRO A 226 -1.95 33.36 57.44
N LEU A 227 -1.59 32.06 57.51
CA LEU A 227 -1.68 31.07 58.63
C LEU A 227 -2.96 30.26 59.02
N ARG A 228 -2.82 28.90 58.89
CA ARG A 228 -3.03 27.74 59.84
C ARG A 228 -4.43 27.44 60.47
N ALA A 229 -4.89 26.20 60.76
CA ALA A 229 -4.33 24.82 60.79
C ALA A 229 -5.45 23.72 60.90
N ASN A 230 -5.13 22.48 60.48
CA ASN A 230 -5.48 21.10 60.98
C ASN A 230 -6.96 20.70 61.26
N ALA A 231 -7.47 19.46 61.11
CA ALA A 231 -6.99 18.12 60.73
C ALA A 231 -8.21 17.17 60.49
N ASP A 232 -7.92 15.97 59.97
CA ASP A 232 -8.61 14.67 60.13
C ASP A 232 -9.66 14.11 59.13
N GLN A 233 -9.18 13.04 58.47
CA GLN A 233 -9.74 11.70 58.26
C GLN A 233 -10.70 11.31 57.10
N VAL A 234 -10.13 10.49 56.20
CA VAL A 234 -10.58 9.17 55.69
C VAL A 234 -11.93 9.04 54.99
N SER A 235 -11.91 8.84 53.66
CA SER A 235 -12.36 7.59 53.00
C SER A 235 -12.11 7.62 51.49
N GLN A 236 -11.50 6.55 50.97
CA GLN A 236 -11.19 6.33 49.56
C GLN A 236 -12.41 5.80 48.79
N SER A 237 -12.63 6.29 47.57
CA SER A 237 -13.10 5.49 46.43
C SER A 237 -12.79 6.24 45.11
N VAL A 238 -12.29 5.50 44.11
CA VAL A 238 -11.88 5.98 42.77
C VAL A 238 -13.10 5.97 41.83
N PRO A 239 -13.18 6.89 40.85
CA PRO A 239 -13.53 6.41 39.51
C PRO A 239 -12.76 7.09 38.35
N ALA A 240 -12.78 6.38 37.23
CA ALA A 240 -12.14 6.64 35.95
C ALA A 240 -12.71 7.85 35.19
N VAL A 241 -11.84 8.55 34.47
CA VAL A 241 -12.18 9.67 33.56
C VAL A 241 -11.93 9.23 32.13
N GLN A 242 -13.01 9.03 31.36
CA GLN A 242 -12.98 9.02 29.91
C GLN A 242 -14.38 9.29 29.36
N GLN A 243 -14.70 10.56 29.08
CA GLN A 243 -15.76 10.99 28.15
C GLN A 243 -15.82 12.52 28.09
N GLN A 244 -15.17 13.13 27.10
CA GLN A 244 -15.47 14.50 26.67
C GLN A 244 -14.87 14.77 25.29
N GLN A 245 -15.57 14.34 24.23
CA GLN A 245 -15.67 15.11 22.99
C GLN A 245 -16.78 14.56 22.10
N GLN A 246 -18.02 14.90 22.47
CA GLN A 246 -19.14 14.82 21.54
C GLN A 246 -20.08 15.98 21.85
N GLN A 247 -19.76 17.15 21.29
CA GLN A 247 -20.68 18.27 21.12
C GLN A 247 -19.96 19.33 20.29
N LEU A 248 -20.27 19.37 18.99
CA LEU A 248 -20.40 20.57 18.16
C LEU A 248 -20.60 20.13 16.71
N LEU A 249 -21.87 19.91 16.34
CA LEU A 249 -22.48 20.21 15.03
C LEU A 249 -23.87 19.54 15.00
N VAL A 250 -24.83 20.18 15.66
CA VAL A 250 -26.26 19.91 15.53
C VAL A 250 -26.84 21.00 14.64
N ASN A 251 -26.98 20.69 13.33
CA ASN A 251 -28.16 20.98 12.50
C ASN A 251 -27.82 20.78 11.02
N SER A 252 -28.35 19.71 10.43
CA SER A 252 -28.81 19.71 9.03
C SER A 252 -29.89 18.64 8.90
N GLU A 253 -31.02 19.04 8.32
CA GLU A 253 -32.28 18.29 8.23
C GLU A 253 -32.15 16.92 7.54
N THR A 254 -32.70 15.88 8.16
CA THR A 254 -32.91 14.59 7.51
C THR A 254 -34.14 14.66 6.60
N ARG A 255 -33.92 14.87 5.30
CA ARG A 255 -34.96 14.71 4.27
C ARG A 255 -35.26 13.22 4.10
N VAL A 256 -36.42 12.78 4.57
CA VAL A 256 -36.99 11.44 4.32
C VAL A 256 -37.32 11.29 2.83
N PRO A 257 -36.81 10.27 2.10
CA PRO A 257 -37.32 9.94 0.77
C PRO A 257 -38.65 9.18 0.88
N LYS A 258 -39.60 9.57 0.02
CA LYS A 258 -40.95 8.98 -0.14
C LYS A 258 -40.84 7.59 -0.80
N PRO A 259 -41.74 6.62 -0.50
CA PRO A 259 -41.65 5.27 -1.06
C PRO A 259 -42.21 5.27 -2.48
N ALA A 260 -41.32 5.21 -3.46
CA ALA A 260 -41.64 4.76 -4.80
C ALA A 260 -40.55 3.75 -5.19
N ASP A 261 -41.00 2.61 -5.70
CA ASP A 261 -40.23 1.56 -6.38
C ASP A 261 -39.77 0.30 -5.61
N ASP A 262 -40.26 0.06 -4.38
CA ASP A 262 -40.10 -1.28 -3.76
C ASP A 262 -40.89 -2.38 -4.50
N ARG A 263 -41.91 -2.01 -5.26
CA ARG A 263 -42.74 -2.96 -6.01
C ARG A 263 -42.01 -3.51 -7.25
N LEU A 264 -41.15 -2.72 -7.89
CA LEU A 264 -40.43 -3.18 -9.08
C LEU A 264 -39.35 -4.21 -8.74
N PHE A 265 -38.59 -3.97 -7.66
CA PHE A 265 -37.60 -4.94 -7.18
C PHE A 265 -38.26 -6.24 -6.68
N THR A 266 -39.44 -6.13 -6.06
CA THR A 266 -40.21 -7.30 -5.65
C THR A 266 -40.69 -8.12 -6.85
N TRP A 267 -41.24 -7.49 -7.88
CA TRP A 267 -41.68 -8.18 -9.10
C TRP A 267 -40.51 -8.79 -9.90
N ALA A 268 -39.35 -8.14 -9.92
CA ALA A 268 -38.15 -8.69 -10.56
C ALA A 268 -37.65 -9.97 -9.85
N ALA A 269 -37.69 -9.99 -8.52
CA ALA A 269 -37.34 -11.18 -7.73
C ALA A 269 -38.32 -12.34 -7.95
N PHE A 270 -39.63 -12.06 -8.00
CA PHE A 270 -40.64 -13.07 -8.35
C PHE A 270 -40.49 -13.57 -9.80
N GLY A 271 -40.18 -12.69 -10.75
CA GLY A 271 -39.91 -13.08 -12.12
C GLY A 271 -38.70 -14.00 -12.26
N LEU A 272 -37.60 -13.69 -11.55
CA LEU A 272 -36.39 -14.49 -11.57
C LEU A 272 -36.61 -15.88 -10.96
N THR A 273 -37.35 -15.97 -9.85
CA THR A 273 -37.65 -17.25 -9.20
C THR A 273 -38.54 -18.14 -10.06
N ILE A 274 -39.55 -17.58 -10.73
CA ILE A 274 -40.40 -18.32 -11.69
C ILE A 274 -39.56 -18.80 -12.89
N ALA A 275 -38.68 -17.95 -13.42
CA ALA A 275 -37.81 -18.34 -14.54
C ALA A 275 -36.89 -19.52 -14.18
N ILE A 276 -36.29 -19.51 -12.98
CA ILE A 276 -35.47 -20.62 -12.48
C ILE A 276 -36.31 -21.90 -12.34
N LEU A 277 -37.50 -21.83 -11.77
CA LEU A 277 -38.42 -22.97 -11.64
C LEU A 277 -38.80 -23.56 -13.00
N VAL A 278 -39.11 -22.73 -13.99
CA VAL A 278 -39.42 -23.18 -15.36
C VAL A 278 -38.22 -23.86 -16.02
N LEU A 279 -37.00 -23.33 -15.83
CA LEU A 279 -35.79 -23.94 -16.35
C LEU A 279 -35.49 -25.30 -15.69
N LEU A 280 -35.71 -25.42 -14.38
CA LEU A 280 -35.57 -26.68 -13.65
C LEU A 280 -36.63 -27.70 -14.10
N LEU A 281 -37.88 -27.28 -14.28
CA LEU A 281 -38.96 -28.14 -14.77
C LEU A 281 -38.68 -28.59 -16.22
N LYS A 282 -38.21 -27.69 -17.08
CA LYS A 282 -37.83 -28.02 -18.45
C LYS A 282 -36.63 -28.98 -18.49
N LYS A 283 -35.66 -28.82 -17.58
CA LYS A 283 -34.52 -29.75 -17.43
C LYS A 283 -35.00 -31.11 -16.93
N PHE A 284 -35.93 -31.15 -15.98
CA PHE A 284 -36.53 -32.38 -15.46
C PHE A 284 -37.36 -33.13 -16.51
N LEU A 285 -38.23 -32.42 -17.24
CA LEU A 285 -39.01 -33.00 -18.33
C LEU A 285 -38.12 -33.49 -19.48
N LYS A 286 -37.02 -32.78 -19.76
CA LYS A 286 -36.02 -33.23 -20.73
C LYS A 286 -35.31 -34.50 -20.23
N ALA A 287 -34.93 -34.58 -18.96
CA ALA A 287 -34.32 -35.78 -18.37
C ALA A 287 -35.28 -36.99 -18.40
N ASN A 288 -36.54 -36.82 -18.01
CA ASN A 288 -37.54 -37.90 -18.02
C ASN A 288 -37.98 -38.32 -19.42
N ARG A 289 -37.78 -37.49 -20.46
CA ARG A 289 -38.00 -37.90 -21.86
C ARG A 289 -36.91 -38.83 -22.40
N TYR A 290 -35.73 -38.89 -21.77
CA TYR A 290 -34.70 -39.85 -22.14
C TYR A 290 -34.92 -41.24 -21.51
N ASP A 291 -35.64 -41.33 -20.39
CA ASP A 291 -35.99 -42.63 -19.77
C ASP A 291 -37.16 -43.36 -20.45
N ALA A 292 -38.04 -42.64 -21.16
CA ALA A 292 -39.18 -43.26 -21.85
C ALA A 292 -38.82 -43.99 -23.16
N VAL A 293 -37.56 -43.92 -23.62
CA VAL A 293 -37.09 -44.59 -24.86
C VAL A 293 -36.38 -45.92 -24.57
N PHE A 294 -36.06 -46.24 -23.31
CA PHE A 294 -35.35 -47.47 -22.93
C PHE A 294 -36.22 -48.57 -22.30
N MET A 295 -37.56 -48.46 -22.39
CA MET A 295 -38.50 -49.42 -21.78
C MET A 295 -39.44 -50.11 -22.80
N ASN A 296 -39.06 -50.18 -24.08
CA ASN A 296 -39.76 -50.97 -25.09
C ASN A 296 -38.77 -51.82 -25.91
N GLU A 297 -38.18 -52.83 -25.29
CA GLU A 297 -37.74 -54.05 -25.98
C GLU A 297 -37.71 -55.19 -24.95
N SER A 298 -38.75 -56.02 -24.99
CA SER A 298 -38.81 -57.37 -24.42
C SER A 298 -39.26 -58.31 -25.53
#